data_AF-A0A0B7IDY0-F1
#
_entry.id   AF-A0A0B7IDY0-F1
#
_cell.length_a   1.000
_cell.length_b   1.000
_cell.length_c   1.000
_cell.angle_alpha   90.00
_cell.angle_beta   90.00
_cell.angle_gamma   90.00
#
_symmetry.space_group_name_H-M   'P 1'
#
loop_
_entity.id
_entity.type
_entity.pdbx_description
1 polymer ?
#
loop_
_entity_poly.entity_id
_entity_poly.type
_entity_poly.pdbx_seq_one_letter_code
_entity_poly.pdbx_strand_id
1 'polypeptide(L)'
;MHDSGMKMVILTVKHHDGFVLWQSRYTNHGVMSTDFRGGKGDILKDLSESCQKYGLKLGVYLSPADLYQIEHPEGLYGNLSKYTKRTIPREVPGRPFANKTTFEFEVDDYNEYFLNQLFEILTEYGPVHEVWFDGAHPKTKGGQQYNYTAWKQLIRTLAPKAVIFGREDIRWGGNESGATRETEWNVIPMPMNPATAQRFPDMTGKDLGSREKLYNAKYLHYQQAEINTSIREGWFYRDDTFQKVRSADDVFDIYERTVGGNTTFLLNIPPNREGKFPKTDVDVLKEVGQRIRETYDNNLLYRAKGCKKVLDNNPDTYLTLNKKNQEIIISSKKPITFNRIVLQEAIRTHGERVEKHSVEAWINNQWQEIASATNIGYKRILRFPEVTTSKIRFSSVGIT
;
A
#
# COMPACT_ATOMS: atom_id res chain seq x y z
N MET A 1 5.73 -4.48 15.17
CA MET A 1 5.04 -3.68 14.13
C MET A 1 4.79 -2.24 14.60
N HIS A 2 3.92 -2.01 15.59
CA HIS A 2 3.69 -0.66 16.18
C HIS A 2 5.00 0.03 16.58
N ASP A 3 5.82 -0.61 17.41
CA ASP A 3 7.08 -0.03 17.90
C ASP A 3 8.13 0.17 16.80
N SER A 4 7.96 -0.49 15.65
CA SER A 4 8.81 -0.32 14.47
C SER A 4 8.30 0.78 13.53
N GLY A 5 7.21 1.47 13.88
CA GLY A 5 6.68 2.61 13.13
C GLY A 5 5.68 2.26 12.02
N MET A 6 5.30 0.98 11.87
CA MET A 6 4.26 0.56 10.91
C MET A 6 2.92 1.24 11.22
N LYS A 7 2.14 1.53 10.19
CA LYS A 7 0.85 2.25 10.31
C LYS A 7 -0.37 1.39 9.98
N MET A 8 -0.15 0.27 9.31
CA MET A 8 -1.19 -0.65 8.88
C MET A 8 -0.63 -2.07 8.86
N VAL A 9 -1.51 -3.05 9.08
CA VAL A 9 -1.22 -4.48 8.88
C VAL A 9 -2.24 -5.02 7.90
N ILE A 10 -1.78 -5.69 6.84
CA ILE A 10 -2.65 -6.42 5.91
C ILE A 10 -2.53 -7.91 6.23
N LEU A 11 -3.66 -8.55 6.56
CA LEU A 11 -3.69 -9.98 6.82
C LEU A 11 -4.19 -10.75 5.58
N THR A 12 -3.44 -11.77 5.18
CA THR A 12 -3.92 -12.81 4.25
C THR A 12 -4.99 -13.64 4.91
N VAL A 13 -6.25 -13.20 4.81
CA VAL A 13 -7.39 -13.89 5.44
C VAL A 13 -7.81 -15.12 4.64
N LYS A 14 -7.51 -15.15 3.33
CA LYS A 14 -7.59 -16.31 2.45
C LYS A 14 -6.51 -16.18 1.37
N HIS A 15 -5.63 -17.16 1.24
CA HIS A 15 -4.65 -17.22 0.15
C HIS A 15 -5.21 -18.04 -1.04
N HIS A 16 -4.40 -18.28 -2.07
CA HIS A 16 -4.81 -19.03 -3.27
C HIS A 16 -5.28 -20.45 -2.96
N ASP A 17 -4.82 -21.07 -1.87
CA ASP A 17 -5.28 -22.40 -1.45
C ASP A 17 -6.78 -22.43 -1.10
N GLY A 18 -7.37 -21.28 -0.74
CA GLY A 18 -8.78 -21.13 -0.42
C GLY A 18 -9.10 -21.26 1.08
N PHE A 19 -8.12 -21.54 1.94
CA PHE A 19 -8.32 -21.74 3.37
C PHE A 19 -8.57 -20.41 4.08
N VAL A 20 -9.71 -20.29 4.78
CA VAL A 20 -10.10 -19.04 5.47
C VAL A 20 -9.65 -18.99 6.93
N LEU A 21 -9.12 -17.83 7.36
CA LEU A 21 -8.59 -17.61 8.72
C LEU A 21 -9.59 -16.99 9.72
N TRP A 22 -10.87 -16.97 9.35
CA TRP A 22 -11.97 -16.50 10.20
C TRP A 22 -13.11 -17.52 10.21
N GLN A 23 -14.09 -17.30 11.08
CA GLN A 23 -15.27 -18.17 11.20
C GLN A 23 -16.27 -17.90 10.06
N SER A 24 -15.92 -18.21 8.81
CA SER A 24 -16.82 -17.97 7.66
C SER A 24 -18.13 -18.76 7.76
N ARG A 25 -19.22 -18.17 7.26
CA ARG A 25 -20.52 -18.82 7.09
C ARG A 25 -20.65 -19.61 5.79
N TYR A 26 -19.73 -19.42 4.84
CA TYR A 26 -19.92 -19.82 3.44
C TYR A 26 -18.96 -20.92 2.97
N THR A 27 -18.08 -21.39 3.86
CA THR A 27 -17.20 -22.54 3.60
C THR A 27 -16.86 -23.24 4.91
N ASN A 28 -16.61 -24.55 4.82
CA ASN A 28 -15.99 -25.31 5.90
C ASN A 28 -14.48 -25.48 5.67
N HIS A 29 -13.92 -24.96 4.58
CA HIS A 29 -12.47 -24.99 4.33
C HIS A 29 -11.79 -23.79 5.00
N GLY A 30 -11.60 -23.89 6.32
CA GLY A 30 -11.01 -22.82 7.12
C GLY A 30 -10.73 -23.23 8.55
N VAL A 31 -10.38 -22.24 9.37
CA VAL A 31 -9.94 -22.44 10.77
C VAL A 31 -10.96 -23.20 11.64
N MET A 32 -12.25 -23.11 11.31
CA MET A 32 -13.33 -23.84 11.99
C MET A 32 -13.24 -25.37 11.85
N SER A 33 -12.52 -25.85 10.83
CA SER A 33 -12.31 -27.28 10.56
C SER A 33 -10.95 -27.79 11.07
N THR A 34 -10.36 -27.08 12.03
CA THR A 34 -9.08 -27.43 12.64
C THR A 34 -9.20 -27.50 14.16
N ASP A 35 -8.22 -28.13 14.82
CA ASP A 35 -8.15 -28.16 16.28
C ASP A 35 -7.65 -26.84 16.90
N PHE A 36 -7.36 -25.82 16.09
CA PHE A 36 -6.91 -24.52 16.60
C PHE A 36 -8.01 -23.90 17.48
N ARG A 37 -7.73 -23.87 18.79
CA ARG A 37 -8.69 -23.50 19.84
C ARG A 37 -10.00 -24.30 19.74
N GLY A 38 -9.90 -25.60 19.41
CA GLY A 38 -11.03 -26.52 19.30
C GLY A 38 -12.05 -26.10 18.25
N GLY A 39 -11.59 -25.63 17.08
CA GLY A 39 -12.44 -25.14 15.99
C GLY A 39 -13.05 -23.75 16.21
N LYS A 40 -12.81 -23.12 17.37
CA LYS A 40 -13.40 -21.83 17.75
C LYS A 40 -12.44 -20.65 17.56
N GLY A 41 -11.25 -20.88 17.02
CA GLY A 41 -10.28 -19.81 16.77
C GLY A 41 -10.74 -18.86 15.67
N ASP A 42 -10.42 -17.57 15.81
CA ASP A 42 -10.67 -16.54 14.80
C ASP A 42 -9.47 -15.60 14.75
N ILE A 43 -8.62 -15.80 13.74
CA ILE A 43 -7.33 -15.10 13.64
C ILE A 43 -7.54 -13.66 13.18
N LEU A 44 -8.51 -13.42 12.29
CA LEU A 44 -8.86 -12.09 11.84
C LEU A 44 -9.42 -11.24 12.99
N LYS A 45 -10.26 -11.82 13.85
CA LYS A 45 -10.77 -11.15 15.05
C LYS A 45 -9.65 -10.79 16.03
N ASP A 46 -8.81 -11.76 16.40
CA ASP A 46 -7.68 -11.53 17.31
C ASP A 46 -6.75 -10.42 16.78
N LEU A 47 -6.45 -10.43 15.48
CA LEU A 47 -5.60 -9.41 14.88
C LEU A 47 -6.30 -8.04 14.83
N SER A 48 -7.58 -7.98 14.46
CA SER A 48 -8.33 -6.72 14.41
C SER A 48 -8.38 -6.04 15.78
N GLU A 49 -8.69 -6.78 16.84
CA GLU A 49 -8.72 -6.26 18.21
C GLU A 49 -7.33 -5.75 18.64
N SER A 50 -6.26 -6.48 18.28
CA SER A 50 -4.88 -6.05 18.52
C SER A 50 -4.52 -4.77 17.74
N CYS A 51 -4.91 -4.69 16.46
CA CYS A 51 -4.72 -3.49 15.64
C CYS A 51 -5.40 -2.26 16.28
N GLN A 52 -6.65 -2.40 16.75
CA GLN A 52 -7.36 -1.34 17.44
C GLN A 52 -6.65 -0.93 18.75
N LYS A 53 -6.21 -1.90 19.54
CA LYS A 53 -5.47 -1.67 20.80
C LYS A 53 -4.20 -0.84 20.58
N TYR A 54 -3.47 -1.09 19.49
CA TYR A 54 -2.20 -0.42 19.21
C TYR A 54 -2.31 0.72 18.18
N GLY A 55 -3.53 1.12 17.80
CA GLY A 55 -3.73 2.20 16.81
C GLY A 55 -3.19 1.90 15.41
N LEU A 56 -3.09 0.62 15.03
CA LEU A 56 -2.72 0.19 13.69
C LEU A 56 -3.99 0.06 12.84
N LYS A 57 -3.93 0.53 11.59
CA LYS A 57 -4.99 0.25 10.61
C LYS A 57 -4.97 -1.24 10.25
N LEU A 58 -6.14 -1.79 9.94
CA LEU A 58 -6.30 -3.15 9.41
C LEU A 58 -6.59 -3.09 7.91
N GLY A 59 -5.85 -3.86 7.13
CA GLY A 59 -6.20 -4.25 5.76
C GLY A 59 -6.34 -5.76 5.66
N VAL A 60 -6.93 -6.24 4.57
CA VAL A 60 -7.16 -7.66 4.32
C VAL A 60 -6.77 -8.02 2.89
N TYR A 61 -6.04 -9.13 2.74
CA TYR A 61 -5.85 -9.80 1.47
C TYR A 61 -6.87 -10.94 1.39
N LEU A 62 -7.67 -10.93 0.33
CA LEU A 62 -8.65 -11.97 0.02
C LEU A 62 -8.42 -12.43 -1.42
N SER A 63 -7.83 -13.61 -1.59
CA SER A 63 -7.45 -14.08 -2.93
C SER A 63 -8.65 -14.25 -3.86
N PRO A 64 -8.68 -13.57 -5.03
CA PRO A 64 -9.67 -13.85 -6.08
C PRO A 64 -9.60 -15.30 -6.58
N ALA A 65 -8.38 -15.81 -6.78
CA ALA A 65 -8.16 -17.21 -7.14
C ALA A 65 -8.33 -18.11 -5.92
N ASP A 66 -9.02 -19.24 -6.09
CA ASP A 66 -9.37 -20.16 -5.01
C ASP A 66 -9.23 -21.60 -5.50
N LEU A 67 -8.08 -22.21 -5.21
CA LEU A 67 -7.73 -23.56 -5.67
C LEU A 67 -8.64 -24.62 -5.05
N TYR A 68 -9.04 -24.45 -3.79
CA TYR A 68 -10.02 -25.35 -3.19
C TYR A 68 -11.32 -25.34 -3.99
N GLN A 69 -11.89 -24.17 -4.29
CA GLN A 69 -13.11 -24.08 -5.10
C GLN A 69 -12.92 -24.52 -6.56
N ILE A 70 -11.71 -24.48 -7.11
CA ILE A 70 -11.42 -24.98 -8.47
C ILE A 70 -11.41 -26.50 -8.50
N GLU A 71 -10.71 -27.13 -7.56
CA GLU A 71 -10.43 -28.57 -7.57
C GLU A 71 -11.51 -29.40 -6.88
N HIS A 72 -12.28 -28.81 -5.96
CA HIS A 72 -13.34 -29.52 -5.27
C HIS A 72 -14.44 -29.93 -6.27
N PRO A 73 -14.98 -31.18 -6.20
CA PRO A 73 -16.04 -31.64 -7.11
C PRO A 73 -17.30 -30.77 -7.08
N GLU A 74 -17.64 -30.27 -5.90
CA GLU A 74 -18.75 -29.33 -5.66
C GLU A 74 -18.30 -27.86 -5.60
N GLY A 75 -17.07 -27.59 -6.06
CA GLY A 75 -16.48 -26.27 -6.02
C GLY A 75 -17.21 -25.27 -6.92
N LEU A 76 -17.35 -24.03 -6.44
CA LEU A 76 -18.14 -22.99 -7.09
C LEU A 76 -17.36 -22.28 -8.20
N TYR A 77 -16.03 -22.30 -8.12
CA TYR A 77 -15.18 -21.57 -9.05
C TYR A 77 -15.28 -22.15 -10.46
N GLY A 78 -15.71 -21.34 -11.42
CA GLY A 78 -15.77 -21.75 -12.83
C GLY A 78 -16.72 -22.92 -13.06
N ASN A 79 -17.75 -23.07 -12.22
CA ASN A 79 -18.73 -24.16 -12.31
C ASN A 79 -19.79 -23.95 -13.42
N LEU A 80 -19.67 -22.87 -14.19
CA LEU A 80 -20.59 -22.48 -15.28
C LEU A 80 -22.05 -22.26 -14.82
N SER A 81 -22.26 -21.96 -13.53
CA SER A 81 -23.56 -21.57 -13.00
C SER A 81 -24.11 -20.34 -13.73
N LYS A 82 -25.45 -20.29 -13.83
CA LYS A 82 -26.13 -19.17 -14.47
C LYS A 82 -26.03 -17.93 -13.57
N TYR A 83 -25.79 -16.80 -14.22
CA TYR A 83 -25.95 -15.49 -13.58
C TYR A 83 -27.42 -15.31 -13.22
N THR A 84 -27.68 -15.07 -11.95
CA THR A 84 -29.02 -14.85 -11.42
C THR A 84 -28.96 -13.73 -10.39
N LYS A 85 -30.12 -13.13 -10.10
CA LYS A 85 -30.23 -12.12 -9.05
C LYS A 85 -30.03 -12.79 -7.68
N ARG A 86 -29.01 -12.36 -6.94
CA ARG A 86 -28.66 -12.87 -5.60
C ARG A 86 -28.65 -11.73 -4.58
N THR A 87 -29.09 -12.04 -3.37
CA THR A 87 -29.01 -11.15 -2.21
C THR A 87 -27.70 -11.37 -1.47
N ILE A 88 -26.92 -10.31 -1.25
CA ILE A 88 -25.70 -10.32 -0.43
C ILE A 88 -25.93 -9.46 0.83
N PRO A 89 -25.68 -9.97 2.04
CA PRO A 89 -25.26 -11.34 2.31
C PRO A 89 -26.42 -12.34 2.15
N ARG A 90 -26.11 -13.56 1.71
CA ARG A 90 -27.04 -14.69 1.75
C ARG A 90 -27.24 -15.10 3.20
N GLU A 91 -28.50 -15.25 3.61
CA GLU A 91 -28.84 -15.68 4.95
C GLU A 91 -28.33 -17.10 5.25
N VAL A 92 -27.83 -17.30 6.46
CA VAL A 92 -27.40 -18.61 6.97
C VAL A 92 -28.13 -18.88 8.28
N PRO A 93 -29.00 -19.92 8.34
CA PRO A 93 -29.77 -20.24 9.53
C PRO A 93 -28.89 -20.34 10.79
N GLY A 94 -29.32 -19.70 11.87
CA GLY A 94 -28.61 -19.70 13.15
C GLY A 94 -27.34 -18.83 13.20
N ARG A 95 -26.95 -18.17 12.11
CA ARG A 95 -25.75 -17.31 12.05
C ARG A 95 -26.06 -15.91 11.46
N PRO A 96 -26.98 -15.13 12.07
CA PRO A 96 -27.36 -13.82 11.54
C PRO A 96 -26.18 -12.83 11.55
N PHE A 97 -26.24 -11.84 10.67
CA PHE A 97 -25.35 -10.66 10.70
C PHE A 97 -25.91 -9.59 11.63
N ALA A 98 -25.03 -8.89 12.34
CA ALA A 98 -25.40 -7.69 13.08
C ALA A 98 -25.74 -6.55 12.11
N ASN A 99 -24.92 -6.38 11.07
CA ASN A 99 -25.18 -5.45 9.97
C ASN A 99 -26.39 -5.92 9.14
N LYS A 100 -27.30 -5.01 8.80
CA LYS A 100 -28.55 -5.30 8.07
C LYS A 100 -28.55 -4.79 6.63
N THR A 101 -27.44 -4.22 6.16
CA THR A 101 -27.30 -3.79 4.76
C THR A 101 -27.39 -5.00 3.84
N THR A 102 -28.17 -4.87 2.78
CA THR A 102 -28.33 -5.89 1.74
C THR A 102 -28.04 -5.30 0.37
N PHE A 103 -27.54 -6.13 -0.53
CA PHE A 103 -27.27 -5.81 -1.93
C PHE A 103 -27.94 -6.84 -2.83
N GLU A 104 -28.36 -6.39 -4.01
CA GLU A 104 -28.89 -7.27 -5.06
C GLU A 104 -27.96 -7.20 -6.26
N PHE A 105 -27.38 -8.33 -6.66
CA PHE A 105 -26.47 -8.41 -7.80
C PHE A 105 -26.86 -9.54 -8.74
N GLU A 106 -26.61 -9.35 -10.04
CA GLU A 106 -26.69 -10.43 -11.02
C GLU A 106 -25.31 -11.11 -11.10
N VAL A 107 -25.19 -12.28 -10.46
CA VAL A 107 -23.90 -12.99 -10.26
C VAL A 107 -24.07 -14.49 -10.37
N ASP A 108 -22.96 -15.16 -10.68
CA ASP A 108 -22.81 -16.61 -10.60
C ASP A 108 -22.47 -17.07 -9.16
N ASP A 109 -22.37 -18.38 -8.95
CA ASP A 109 -22.20 -18.96 -7.62
C ASP A 109 -20.87 -18.54 -6.96
N TYR A 110 -19.77 -18.44 -7.72
CA TYR A 110 -18.48 -18.04 -7.15
C TYR A 110 -18.45 -16.57 -6.76
N ASN A 111 -19.02 -15.69 -7.59
CA ASN A 111 -19.12 -14.27 -7.24
C ASN A 111 -20.05 -14.06 -6.03
N GLU A 112 -21.16 -14.80 -5.92
CA GLU A 112 -21.99 -14.80 -4.72
C GLU A 112 -21.18 -15.25 -3.49
N TYR A 113 -20.44 -16.36 -3.57
CA TYR A 113 -19.57 -16.84 -2.50
C TYR A 113 -18.53 -15.78 -2.07
N PHE A 114 -17.84 -15.17 -3.03
CA PHE A 114 -16.80 -14.18 -2.75
C PHE A 114 -17.37 -12.90 -2.14
N LEU A 115 -18.48 -12.38 -2.67
CA LEU A 115 -19.16 -11.19 -2.14
C LEU A 115 -19.70 -11.41 -0.72
N ASN A 116 -20.20 -12.60 -0.45
CA ASN A 116 -20.61 -13.02 0.89
C ASN A 116 -19.45 -13.00 1.87
N GLN A 117 -18.27 -13.53 1.51
CA GLN A 117 -17.07 -13.48 2.35
C GLN A 117 -16.57 -12.04 2.56
N LEU A 118 -16.57 -11.20 1.51
CA LEU A 118 -16.27 -9.78 1.64
C LEU A 118 -17.22 -9.09 2.62
N PHE A 119 -18.52 -9.40 2.58
CA PHE A 119 -19.49 -8.86 3.53
C PHE A 119 -19.13 -9.23 4.97
N GLU A 120 -18.78 -10.50 5.26
CA GLU A 120 -18.36 -10.91 6.60
C GLU A 120 -17.17 -10.08 7.10
N ILE A 121 -16.13 -10.00 6.26
CA ILE A 121 -14.86 -9.33 6.61
C ILE A 121 -15.07 -7.83 6.87
N LEU A 122 -15.91 -7.17 6.08
CA LEU A 122 -16.10 -5.72 6.16
C LEU A 122 -17.12 -5.29 7.21
N THR A 123 -17.85 -6.21 7.83
CA THR A 123 -18.92 -5.88 8.79
C THR A 123 -18.71 -6.41 10.20
N GLU A 124 -17.91 -7.47 10.38
CA GLU A 124 -17.79 -8.16 11.67
C GLU A 124 -16.45 -7.90 12.38
N TYR A 125 -15.49 -7.24 11.73
CA TYR A 125 -14.11 -7.08 12.24
C TYR A 125 -13.65 -5.62 12.39
N GLY A 126 -14.59 -4.67 12.44
CA GLY A 126 -14.27 -3.25 12.57
C GLY A 126 -13.71 -2.60 11.28
N PRO A 127 -13.13 -1.38 11.38
CA PRO A 127 -12.76 -0.61 10.20
C PRO A 127 -11.60 -1.21 9.39
N VAL A 128 -11.92 -1.71 8.19
CA VAL A 128 -10.93 -2.10 7.17
C VAL A 128 -10.53 -0.87 6.35
N HIS A 129 -9.23 -0.70 6.14
CA HIS A 129 -8.63 0.44 5.45
C HIS A 129 -8.00 0.07 4.11
N GLU A 130 -7.80 -1.21 3.83
CA GLU A 130 -7.34 -1.69 2.54
C GLU A 130 -7.90 -3.08 2.25
N VAL A 131 -8.37 -3.29 1.02
CA VAL A 131 -8.73 -4.61 0.49
C VAL A 131 -7.80 -4.93 -0.66
N TRP A 132 -7.02 -6.00 -0.49
CA TRP A 132 -5.93 -6.37 -1.37
C TRP A 132 -6.33 -7.54 -2.27
N PHE A 133 -6.45 -7.28 -3.58
CA PHE A 133 -6.82 -8.27 -4.58
C PHE A 133 -5.64 -8.61 -5.48
N ASP A 134 -5.18 -9.84 -5.35
CA ASP A 134 -4.08 -10.37 -6.17
C ASP A 134 -4.39 -10.41 -7.66
N GLY A 135 -3.35 -10.21 -8.46
CA GLY A 135 -3.34 -10.45 -9.89
C GLY A 135 -2.86 -11.87 -10.25
N ALA A 136 -2.13 -12.53 -9.35
CA ALA A 136 -1.64 -13.88 -9.54
C ALA A 136 -2.79 -14.89 -9.58
N HIS A 137 -2.74 -15.78 -10.57
CA HIS A 137 -3.80 -16.73 -10.83
C HIS A 137 -3.21 -18.09 -11.21
N PRO A 138 -2.91 -18.97 -10.23
CA PRO A 138 -2.16 -20.20 -10.47
C PRO A 138 -2.89 -21.21 -11.38
N LYS A 139 -4.23 -21.21 -11.36
CA LYS A 139 -5.06 -22.09 -12.21
C LYS A 139 -6.39 -21.41 -12.54
N THR A 140 -6.89 -21.56 -13.76
CA THR A 140 -8.22 -21.07 -14.18
C THR A 140 -9.14 -22.25 -14.54
N LYS A 141 -10.46 -22.06 -14.39
CA LYS A 141 -11.49 -23.06 -14.73
C LYS A 141 -12.74 -22.34 -15.24
N GLY A 142 -13.41 -22.93 -16.22
CA GLY A 142 -14.73 -22.51 -16.71
C GLY A 142 -14.83 -21.07 -17.23
N GLY A 143 -13.72 -20.40 -17.55
CA GLY A 143 -13.73 -19.00 -17.99
C GLY A 143 -14.24 -18.00 -16.93
N GLN A 144 -14.18 -18.35 -15.64
CA GLN A 144 -14.67 -17.53 -14.52
C GLN A 144 -14.26 -16.06 -14.66
N GLN A 145 -15.24 -15.16 -14.59
CA GLN A 145 -15.03 -13.72 -14.53
C GLN A 145 -15.43 -13.20 -13.16
N TYR A 146 -14.73 -12.18 -12.69
CA TYR A 146 -15.02 -11.55 -11.40
C TYR A 146 -15.89 -10.31 -11.60
N ASN A 147 -16.94 -10.16 -10.79
CA ASN A 147 -17.83 -9.01 -10.84
C ASN A 147 -17.26 -7.85 -10.00
N TYR A 148 -16.22 -7.21 -10.51
CA TYR A 148 -15.52 -6.11 -9.82
C TYR A 148 -16.42 -4.91 -9.53
N THR A 149 -17.45 -4.67 -10.35
CA THR A 149 -18.43 -3.60 -10.09
C THR A 149 -19.18 -3.87 -8.79
N ALA A 150 -19.64 -5.12 -8.58
CA ALA A 150 -20.29 -5.51 -7.33
C ALA A 150 -19.33 -5.44 -6.13
N TRP A 151 -18.06 -5.86 -6.31
CA TRP A 151 -17.05 -5.78 -5.25
C TRP A 151 -16.82 -4.33 -4.82
N LYS A 152 -16.60 -3.43 -5.79
CA LYS A 152 -16.43 -2.00 -5.56
C LYS A 152 -17.65 -1.40 -4.85
N GLN A 153 -18.87 -1.67 -5.34
CA GLN A 153 -20.08 -1.15 -4.72
C GLN A 153 -20.22 -1.60 -3.26
N LEU A 154 -19.98 -2.87 -2.99
CA LEU A 154 -20.02 -3.43 -1.63
C LEU A 154 -18.96 -2.77 -0.74
N ILE A 155 -17.70 -2.71 -1.18
CA ILE A 155 -16.59 -2.12 -0.41
C ILE A 155 -16.84 -0.64 -0.12
N ARG A 156 -17.22 0.16 -1.12
CA ARG A 156 -17.49 1.60 -0.92
C ARG A 156 -18.67 1.86 0.01
N THR A 157 -19.62 0.93 0.08
CA THR A 157 -20.77 1.04 0.99
C THR A 157 -20.39 0.65 2.42
N LEU A 158 -19.70 -0.48 2.61
CA LEU A 158 -19.44 -1.04 3.94
C LEU A 158 -18.16 -0.50 4.59
N ALA A 159 -17.15 -0.18 3.78
CA ALA A 159 -15.86 0.33 4.21
C ALA A 159 -15.42 1.52 3.33
N PRO A 160 -16.12 2.67 3.39
CA PRO A 160 -15.86 3.82 2.50
C PRO A 160 -14.46 4.43 2.62
N LYS A 161 -13.74 4.13 3.71
CA LYS A 161 -12.35 4.57 3.93
C LYS A 161 -11.32 3.58 3.39
N ALA A 162 -11.75 2.40 2.94
CA ALA A 162 -10.86 1.40 2.39
C ALA A 162 -10.41 1.79 0.98
N VAL A 163 -9.11 1.64 0.74
CA VAL A 163 -8.54 1.63 -0.61
C VAL A 163 -8.55 0.21 -1.18
N ILE A 164 -8.68 0.08 -2.49
CA ILE A 164 -8.70 -1.20 -3.19
C ILE A 164 -7.40 -1.36 -3.99
N PHE A 165 -6.54 -2.27 -3.54
CA PHE A 165 -5.31 -2.61 -4.25
C PHE A 165 -5.58 -3.51 -5.47
N GLY A 166 -4.78 -3.31 -6.52
CA GLY A 166 -4.88 -4.00 -7.79
C GLY A 166 -6.04 -3.48 -8.64
N ARG A 167 -6.77 -2.47 -8.18
CA ARG A 167 -7.93 -1.85 -8.84
C ARG A 167 -7.76 -0.34 -8.81
N GLU A 168 -8.83 0.44 -8.69
CA GLU A 168 -8.78 1.86 -8.96
C GLU A 168 -7.93 2.70 -7.99
N ASP A 169 -7.68 2.27 -6.75
CA ASP A 169 -7.03 3.14 -5.77
C ASP A 169 -5.51 2.96 -5.76
N ILE A 170 -5.06 1.70 -5.67
CA ILE A 170 -3.64 1.36 -5.55
C ILE A 170 -3.26 0.37 -6.63
N ARG A 171 -2.14 0.64 -7.33
CA ARG A 171 -1.51 -0.30 -8.27
C ARG A 171 -0.35 -1.03 -7.62
N TRP A 172 -0.13 -2.24 -8.11
CA TRP A 172 1.12 -2.94 -7.90
C TRP A 172 2.29 -2.16 -8.50
N GLY A 173 3.37 -2.02 -7.72
CA GLY A 173 4.57 -1.33 -8.15
C GLY A 173 5.36 -2.02 -9.28
N GLY A 174 5.00 -3.25 -9.63
CA GLY A 174 5.51 -3.97 -10.80
C GLY A 174 6.63 -4.99 -10.51
N ASN A 175 6.95 -5.22 -9.24
CA ASN A 175 7.87 -6.26 -8.80
C ASN A 175 7.60 -6.64 -7.32
N GLU A 176 8.17 -7.75 -6.88
CA GLU A 176 8.10 -8.23 -5.49
C GLU A 176 9.45 -8.14 -4.75
N SER A 177 10.49 -7.61 -5.41
CA SER A 177 11.85 -7.53 -4.86
C SER A 177 12.09 -6.27 -4.02
N GLY A 178 11.15 -5.33 -4.02
CA GLY A 178 11.31 -4.00 -3.41
C GLY A 178 12.06 -3.01 -4.30
N ALA A 179 12.16 -3.29 -5.60
CA ALA A 179 12.75 -2.37 -6.58
C ALA A 179 11.81 -1.19 -6.83
N THR A 180 12.39 -0.02 -7.09
CA THR A 180 11.68 1.25 -7.26
C THR A 180 12.06 1.90 -8.58
N ARG A 181 11.16 2.69 -9.16
CA ARG A 181 11.49 3.55 -10.30
C ARG A 181 12.31 4.75 -9.81
N GLU A 182 13.18 5.27 -10.66
CA GLU A 182 13.85 6.55 -10.40
C GLU A 182 12.83 7.70 -10.37
N THR A 183 11.84 7.62 -11.26
CA THR A 183 10.71 8.56 -11.35
C THR A 183 9.41 7.79 -11.25
N GLU A 184 8.66 7.98 -10.16
CA GLU A 184 7.41 7.26 -9.92
C GLU A 184 6.24 8.25 -9.87
N TRP A 185 5.52 8.36 -10.98
CA TRP A 185 4.33 9.18 -11.10
C TRP A 185 3.10 8.43 -10.61
N ASN A 186 2.25 9.09 -9.84
CA ASN A 186 0.94 8.54 -9.45
C ASN A 186 -0.20 9.09 -10.31
N VAL A 187 0.04 10.14 -11.11
CA VAL A 187 -0.81 10.49 -12.25
C VAL A 187 -0.36 9.69 -13.46
N ILE A 188 -1.19 8.74 -13.90
CA ILE A 188 -0.85 7.78 -14.94
C ILE A 188 -1.85 7.82 -16.11
N PRO A 189 -1.40 7.48 -17.34
CA PRO A 189 -2.26 7.35 -18.50
C PRO A 189 -3.11 6.09 -18.39
N MET A 190 -4.40 6.21 -18.71
CA MET A 190 -5.33 5.09 -18.73
C MET A 190 -5.96 4.92 -20.13
N PRO A 191 -5.98 3.69 -20.68
CA PRO A 191 -6.57 3.44 -22.00
C PRO A 191 -8.10 3.48 -21.99
N MET A 192 -8.70 3.33 -20.80
CA MET A 192 -10.15 3.31 -20.57
C MET A 192 -10.52 4.30 -19.47
N ASN A 193 -11.79 4.73 -19.44
CA ASN A 193 -12.28 5.68 -18.45
C ASN A 193 -12.15 5.05 -17.04
N PRO A 194 -11.30 5.58 -16.14
CA PRO A 194 -11.08 4.99 -14.82
C PRO A 194 -12.34 4.96 -13.95
N ALA A 195 -13.32 5.84 -14.20
CA ALA A 195 -14.58 5.88 -13.45
C ALA A 195 -15.45 4.63 -13.70
N THR A 196 -15.39 4.05 -14.90
CA THR A 196 -16.19 2.90 -15.33
C THR A 196 -15.34 1.65 -15.61
N ALA A 197 -14.02 1.74 -15.44
CA ALA A 197 -13.10 0.65 -15.70
C ALA A 197 -13.33 -0.49 -14.70
N GLN A 198 -13.40 -1.72 -15.22
CA GLN A 198 -13.43 -2.93 -14.41
C GLN A 198 -12.06 -3.62 -14.35
N ARG A 199 -11.13 -3.25 -15.25
CA ARG A 199 -9.80 -3.83 -15.32
C ARG A 199 -8.74 -2.74 -15.23
N PHE A 200 -7.80 -2.94 -14.33
CA PHE A 200 -6.61 -2.11 -14.17
C PHE A 200 -5.41 -3.01 -14.46
N PRO A 201 -4.73 -2.83 -15.60
CA PRO A 201 -3.61 -3.70 -15.97
C PRO A 201 -2.40 -3.43 -15.10
N ASP A 202 -1.58 -4.45 -14.87
CA ASP A 202 -0.28 -4.29 -14.21
C ASP A 202 0.63 -3.38 -15.04
N MET A 203 1.28 -2.44 -14.34
CA MET A 203 2.14 -1.43 -14.94
C MET A 203 3.59 -1.67 -14.52
N THR A 204 4.35 -2.39 -15.35
CA THR A 204 5.74 -2.80 -15.08
C THR A 204 6.79 -1.96 -15.81
N GLY A 205 6.36 -1.04 -16.68
CA GLY A 205 7.27 -0.18 -17.44
C GLY A 205 8.10 0.74 -16.54
N LYS A 206 9.32 1.09 -16.97
CA LYS A 206 10.21 2.02 -16.24
C LYS A 206 9.67 3.44 -16.17
N ASP A 207 9.08 3.91 -17.27
CA ASP A 207 8.38 5.19 -17.35
C ASP A 207 6.87 4.93 -17.44
N LEU A 208 6.10 5.47 -16.50
CA LEU A 208 4.64 5.38 -16.48
C LEU A 208 3.94 6.72 -16.63
N GLY A 209 4.65 7.84 -16.57
CA GLY A 209 4.02 9.15 -16.41
C GLY A 209 4.81 10.32 -16.97
N SER A 210 5.78 10.09 -17.86
CA SER A 210 6.40 11.18 -18.61
C SER A 210 5.38 11.99 -19.41
N ARG A 211 5.70 13.25 -19.72
CA ARG A 211 4.85 14.13 -20.55
C ARG A 211 4.41 13.48 -21.86
N GLU A 212 5.31 12.77 -22.53
CA GLU A 212 4.98 12.07 -23.78
C GLU A 212 3.84 11.07 -23.56
N LYS A 213 3.90 10.29 -22.48
CA LYS A 213 2.83 9.35 -22.14
C LYS A 213 1.55 10.04 -21.72
N LEU A 214 1.64 11.09 -20.92
CA LEU A 214 0.47 11.84 -20.44
C LEU A 214 -0.26 12.57 -21.57
N TYR A 215 0.46 13.18 -22.53
CA TYR A 215 -0.16 13.87 -23.67
C TYR A 215 -0.83 12.93 -24.66
N ASN A 216 -0.34 11.70 -24.78
CA ASN A 216 -0.95 10.67 -25.62
C ASN A 216 -2.09 9.93 -24.91
N ALA A 217 -2.36 10.24 -23.64
CA ALA A 217 -3.35 9.54 -22.84
C ALA A 217 -4.77 9.97 -23.19
N LYS A 218 -5.68 9.00 -23.31
CA LYS A 218 -7.12 9.29 -23.44
C LYS A 218 -7.74 9.72 -22.10
N TYR A 219 -7.27 9.14 -21.00
CA TYR A 219 -7.67 9.47 -19.64
C TYR A 219 -6.42 9.53 -18.76
N LEU A 220 -6.50 10.34 -17.71
CA LEU A 220 -5.53 10.35 -16.62
C LEU A 220 -6.22 9.84 -15.36
N HIS A 221 -5.46 9.13 -14.54
CA HIS A 221 -5.96 8.63 -13.26
C HIS A 221 -4.89 8.80 -12.18
N TYR A 222 -5.31 9.24 -10.99
CA TYR A 222 -4.43 9.20 -9.83
C TYR A 222 -4.56 7.83 -9.19
N GLN A 223 -3.55 6.99 -9.40
CA GLN A 223 -3.45 5.66 -8.80
C GLN A 223 -2.16 5.66 -7.99
N GLN A 224 -2.18 5.28 -6.73
CA GLN A 224 -0.97 5.25 -5.92
C GLN A 224 -0.17 3.96 -6.17
N ALA A 225 1.16 4.02 -6.21
CA ALA A 225 1.99 2.81 -6.27
C ALA A 225 2.23 2.28 -4.86
N GLU A 226 2.04 0.98 -4.71
CA GLU A 226 2.51 0.22 -3.56
C GLU A 226 3.60 -0.77 -3.99
N ILE A 227 4.74 -0.70 -3.30
CA ILE A 227 5.89 -1.58 -3.50
C ILE A 227 5.84 -2.62 -2.39
N ASN A 228 5.51 -3.85 -2.76
CA ASN A 228 5.46 -4.98 -1.86
C ASN A 228 6.75 -5.81 -1.94
N THR A 229 7.21 -6.29 -0.79
CA THR A 229 8.29 -7.28 -0.71
C THR A 229 8.20 -8.06 0.60
N SER A 230 8.94 -9.16 0.70
CA SER A 230 9.05 -9.92 1.94
C SER A 230 10.37 -9.64 2.64
N ILE A 231 10.34 -9.63 3.97
CA ILE A 231 11.54 -9.62 4.81
C ILE A 231 12.35 -10.91 4.64
N ARG A 232 11.75 -11.97 4.10
CA ARG A 232 12.37 -13.27 3.84
C ARG A 232 12.38 -13.63 2.35
N GLU A 233 13.16 -14.65 1.99
CA GLU A 233 13.02 -15.32 0.70
C GLU A 233 11.63 -16.00 0.60
N GLY A 234 10.69 -15.34 -0.08
CA GLY A 234 9.30 -15.79 -0.24
C GLY A 234 8.34 -15.25 0.83
N TRP A 235 7.04 -15.45 0.59
CA TRP A 235 5.97 -14.82 1.37
C TRP A 235 5.63 -15.55 2.67
N PHE A 236 5.65 -16.89 2.66
CA PHE A 236 5.38 -17.71 3.84
C PHE A 236 6.68 -18.13 4.55
N TYR A 237 6.59 -18.34 5.86
CA TYR A 237 7.67 -18.92 6.65
C TYR A 237 7.90 -20.38 6.23
N ARG A 238 9.18 -20.75 6.05
CA ARG A 238 9.59 -22.14 5.79
C ARG A 238 10.37 -22.71 6.97
N ASP A 239 11.40 -22.01 7.41
CA ASP A 239 12.30 -22.40 8.49
C ASP A 239 13.26 -21.24 8.85
N ASP A 240 14.02 -21.38 9.93
CA ASP A 240 15.02 -20.39 10.37
C ASP A 240 16.46 -20.70 9.94
N THR A 241 16.69 -21.80 9.22
CA THR A 241 18.05 -22.30 8.90
C THR A 241 18.47 -21.97 7.46
N PHE A 242 17.57 -22.16 6.50
CA PHE A 242 17.80 -22.08 5.06
C PHE A 242 17.06 -20.91 4.43
N GLN A 243 15.87 -20.55 4.93
CA GLN A 243 15.16 -19.38 4.43
C GLN A 243 15.84 -18.11 4.92
N LYS A 244 16.44 -17.35 3.99
CA LYS A 244 17.17 -16.13 4.36
C LYS A 244 16.23 -15.00 4.74
N VAL A 245 16.75 -14.12 5.58
CA VAL A 245 16.13 -12.88 6.05
C VAL A 245 16.96 -11.70 5.53
N ARG A 246 16.30 -10.65 5.04
CA ARG A 246 16.94 -9.38 4.67
C ARG A 246 17.57 -8.73 5.90
N SER A 247 18.68 -8.05 5.72
CA SER A 247 19.31 -7.27 6.80
C SER A 247 18.53 -5.98 7.08
N ALA A 248 18.80 -5.35 8.23
CA ALA A 248 18.25 -4.03 8.54
C ALA A 248 18.73 -2.96 7.54
N ASP A 249 19.96 -3.06 7.03
CA ASP A 249 20.47 -2.16 5.98
C ASP A 249 19.62 -2.23 4.71
N ASP A 250 19.31 -3.43 4.24
CA ASP A 250 18.54 -3.66 3.01
C ASP A 250 17.09 -3.18 3.18
N VAL A 251 16.44 -3.52 4.30
CA VAL A 251 15.06 -3.07 4.56
C VAL A 251 14.99 -1.54 4.75
N PHE A 252 15.98 -0.93 5.40
CA PHE A 252 16.05 0.52 5.55
C PHE A 252 16.31 1.23 4.21
N ASP A 253 17.17 0.66 3.35
CA ASP A 253 17.40 1.16 1.99
C ASP A 253 16.12 1.10 1.14
N ILE A 254 15.39 -0.01 1.18
CA ILE A 254 14.09 -0.14 0.52
C ILE A 254 13.12 0.91 1.06
N TYR A 255 13.06 1.13 2.38
CA TYR A 255 12.21 2.17 2.96
C TYR A 255 12.56 3.56 2.40
N GLU A 256 13.84 3.96 2.37
CA GLU A 256 14.24 5.27 1.84
C GLU A 256 13.90 5.40 0.34
N ARG A 257 14.07 4.34 -0.44
CA ARG A 257 13.75 4.35 -1.88
C ARG A 257 12.25 4.32 -2.18
N THR A 258 11.44 3.69 -1.34
CA THR A 258 9.99 3.55 -1.55
C THR A 258 9.24 4.75 -0.98
N VAL A 259 9.30 4.95 0.34
CA VAL A 259 8.64 6.05 1.05
C VAL A 259 9.23 7.40 0.65
N GLY A 260 10.54 7.44 0.39
CA GLY A 260 11.20 8.58 -0.22
C GLY A 260 11.17 8.61 -1.74
N GLY A 261 10.40 7.72 -2.37
CA GLY A 261 10.24 7.62 -3.83
C GLY A 261 8.81 7.69 -4.30
N ASN A 262 7.93 8.40 -3.59
CA ASN A 262 6.52 8.60 -3.94
C ASN A 262 5.70 7.29 -4.01
N THR A 263 6.00 6.31 -3.16
CA THR A 263 5.25 5.04 -3.06
C THR A 263 4.91 4.66 -1.62
N THR A 264 3.92 3.77 -1.44
CA THR A 264 3.74 3.02 -0.20
C THR A 264 4.73 1.86 -0.15
N PHE A 265 5.29 1.60 1.03
CA PHE A 265 6.07 0.41 1.30
C PHE A 265 5.24 -0.64 2.05
N LEU A 266 5.03 -1.80 1.43
CA LEU A 266 4.38 -2.96 2.04
C LEU A 266 5.43 -4.05 2.30
N LEU A 267 5.79 -4.25 3.57
CA LEU A 267 6.75 -5.27 3.98
C LEU A 267 6.02 -6.45 4.63
N ASN A 268 6.08 -7.62 3.97
CA ASN A 268 5.60 -8.87 4.55
C ASN A 268 6.56 -9.42 5.60
N ILE A 269 6.00 -9.90 6.70
CA ILE A 269 6.69 -10.58 7.79
C ILE A 269 5.86 -11.83 8.13
N PRO A 270 6.33 -13.04 7.80
CA PRO A 270 5.54 -14.23 8.04
C PRO A 270 5.69 -14.74 9.49
N PRO A 271 4.59 -15.04 10.20
CA PRO A 271 4.68 -15.79 11.44
C PRO A 271 5.15 -17.23 11.16
N ASN A 272 5.83 -17.83 12.14
CA ASN A 272 6.27 -19.21 12.10
C ASN A 272 5.14 -20.19 12.45
N ARG A 273 5.46 -21.50 12.50
CA ARG A 273 4.48 -22.56 12.76
C ARG A 273 3.85 -22.50 14.15
N GLU A 274 4.49 -21.82 15.10
CA GLU A 274 3.96 -21.58 16.45
C GLU A 274 3.12 -20.29 16.53
N GLY A 275 2.88 -19.60 15.40
CA GLY A 275 2.11 -18.36 15.34
C GLY A 275 2.86 -17.14 15.89
N LYS A 276 4.20 -17.17 15.90
CA LYS A 276 5.06 -16.09 16.39
C LYS A 276 5.97 -15.56 15.28
N PHE A 277 6.34 -14.30 15.34
CA PHE A 277 7.41 -13.81 14.46
C PHE A 277 8.77 -14.34 14.94
N PRO A 278 9.60 -14.90 14.04
CA PRO A 278 10.96 -15.32 14.38
C PRO A 278 11.77 -14.16 14.97
N LYS A 279 12.68 -14.47 15.90
CA LYS A 279 13.47 -13.45 16.61
C LYS A 279 14.28 -12.59 15.63
N THR A 280 14.90 -13.22 14.63
CA THR A 280 15.69 -12.55 13.58
C THR A 280 14.89 -11.46 12.87
N ASP A 281 13.63 -11.75 12.55
CA ASP A 281 12.75 -10.85 11.81
C ASP A 281 12.35 -9.67 12.71
N VAL A 282 12.05 -9.96 13.98
CA VAL A 282 11.75 -8.95 15.00
C VAL A 282 12.95 -8.02 15.23
N ASP A 283 14.16 -8.56 15.30
CA ASP A 283 15.39 -7.77 15.49
C ASP A 283 15.60 -6.80 14.31
N VAL A 284 15.48 -7.29 13.07
CA VAL A 284 15.55 -6.46 11.85
C VAL A 284 14.50 -5.35 11.88
N LEU A 285 13.24 -5.67 12.20
CA LEU A 285 12.17 -4.67 12.29
C LEU A 285 12.40 -3.63 13.38
N LYS A 286 12.96 -4.03 14.53
CA LYS A 286 13.28 -3.11 15.62
C LYS A 286 14.39 -2.14 15.20
N GLU A 287 15.44 -2.67 14.59
CA GLU A 287 16.57 -1.88 14.12
C GLU A 287 16.15 -0.89 13.02
N VAL A 288 15.38 -1.33 12.02
CA VAL A 288 14.83 -0.45 10.98
C VAL A 288 13.97 0.65 11.59
N GLY A 289 13.08 0.31 12.52
CA GLY A 289 12.24 1.30 13.21
C GLY A 289 13.05 2.32 14.01
N GLN A 290 14.12 1.87 14.67
CA GLN A 290 15.07 2.75 15.36
C GLN A 290 15.76 3.70 14.38
N ARG A 291 16.31 3.18 13.28
CA ARG A 291 17.01 3.98 12.26
C ARG A 291 16.08 5.03 11.62
N ILE A 292 14.82 4.69 11.36
CA ILE A 292 13.83 5.65 10.85
C ILE A 292 13.65 6.81 11.84
N ARG A 293 13.47 6.50 13.13
CA ARG A 293 13.32 7.54 14.17
C ARG A 293 14.57 8.41 14.30
N GLU A 294 15.73 7.79 14.42
CA GLU A 294 17.01 8.50 14.55
C GLU A 294 17.28 9.41 13.33
N THR A 295 16.86 8.99 12.13
CA THR A 295 17.07 9.75 10.90
C THR A 295 16.08 10.90 10.73
N TYR A 296 14.79 10.71 11.08
CA TYR A 296 13.72 11.62 10.67
C TYR A 296 12.94 12.30 11.81
N ASP A 297 13.11 11.91 13.08
CA ASP A 297 12.39 12.55 14.19
C ASP A 297 12.96 13.94 14.52
N ASN A 298 14.25 14.18 14.24
CA ASN A 298 14.90 15.46 14.49
C ASN A 298 14.97 16.32 13.23
N ASN A 299 14.05 17.28 13.09
CA ASN A 299 14.09 18.26 12.01
C ASN A 299 15.15 19.35 12.28
N LEU A 300 16.30 19.25 11.62
CA LEU A 300 17.41 20.21 11.72
C LEU A 300 17.07 21.61 11.18
N LEU A 301 15.99 21.74 10.41
CA LEU A 301 15.48 23.03 9.91
C LEU A 301 14.43 23.65 10.84
N TYR A 302 14.17 23.05 12.00
CA TYR A 302 13.29 23.64 13.01
C TYR A 302 13.78 25.04 13.40
N ARG A 303 12.89 26.04 13.28
CA ARG A 303 13.18 27.49 13.50
C ARG A 303 14.22 28.09 12.55
N ALA A 304 14.49 27.46 11.41
CA ALA A 304 15.21 28.11 10.32
C ALA A 304 14.43 29.33 9.79
N LYS A 305 15.14 30.26 9.16
CA LYS A 305 14.55 31.40 8.43
C LYS A 305 14.22 30.95 7.01
N GLY A 306 13.05 31.29 6.51
CA GLY A 306 12.57 30.93 5.18
C GLY A 306 11.06 31.13 5.07
N CYS A 307 10.44 30.58 4.03
CA CYS A 307 8.98 30.60 3.90
C CYS A 307 8.34 29.82 5.05
N LYS A 308 7.52 30.48 5.88
CA LYS A 308 6.87 29.84 7.04
C LYS A 308 6.03 28.62 6.66
N LYS A 309 5.32 28.69 5.52
CA LYS A 309 4.47 27.59 5.01
C LYS A 309 5.25 26.33 4.60
N VAL A 310 6.57 26.44 4.43
CA VAL A 310 7.44 25.29 4.10
C VAL A 310 8.05 24.69 5.37
N LEU A 311 8.06 25.44 6.48
CA LEU A 311 8.77 25.12 7.72
C LEU A 311 7.83 24.91 8.91
N ASP A 312 6.52 24.98 8.73
CA ASP A 312 5.50 24.90 9.79
C ASP A 312 5.03 23.46 10.10
N ASN A 313 5.53 22.46 9.35
CA ASN A 313 5.17 21.05 9.49
C ASN A 313 3.65 20.78 9.32
N ASN A 314 2.96 21.60 8.52
CA ASN A 314 1.56 21.40 8.20
C ASN A 314 1.40 20.99 6.73
N PRO A 315 0.89 19.77 6.42
CA PRO A 315 0.74 19.30 5.04
C PRO A 315 -0.29 20.10 4.22
N ASP A 316 -1.09 20.96 4.86
CA ASP A 316 -2.12 21.77 4.22
C ASP A 316 -1.64 23.18 3.84
N THR A 317 -0.47 23.59 4.30
CA THR A 317 0.20 24.83 3.91
C THR A 317 1.33 24.52 2.93
N TYR A 318 1.45 25.36 1.90
CA TYR A 318 2.43 25.16 0.84
C TYR A 318 2.85 26.49 0.20
N LEU A 319 3.95 26.45 -0.54
CA LEU A 319 4.43 27.53 -1.39
C LEU A 319 4.37 27.09 -2.85
N THR A 320 3.75 27.91 -3.70
CA THR A 320 3.74 27.68 -5.16
C THR A 320 4.93 28.41 -5.78
N LEU A 321 5.81 27.66 -6.43
CA LEU A 321 6.86 28.21 -7.27
C LEU A 321 6.32 28.51 -8.67
N ASN A 322 6.78 29.61 -9.27
CA ASN A 322 6.35 30.05 -10.60
C ASN A 322 7.52 30.69 -11.34
N LYS A 323 7.31 31.15 -12.59
CA LYS A 323 8.37 31.76 -13.42
C LYS A 323 9.08 32.96 -12.77
N LYS A 324 8.46 33.64 -11.80
CA LYS A 324 9.04 34.78 -11.08
C LYS A 324 9.72 34.38 -9.77
N ASN A 325 9.29 33.27 -9.15
CA ASN A 325 9.79 32.75 -7.88
C ASN A 325 10.10 31.26 -8.04
N GLN A 326 11.31 30.93 -8.51
CA GLN A 326 11.71 29.57 -8.84
C GLN A 326 12.47 28.85 -7.72
N GLU A 327 12.81 29.57 -6.65
CA GLU A 327 13.67 29.04 -5.59
C GLU A 327 13.07 29.25 -4.19
N ILE A 328 13.41 28.33 -3.28
CA ILE A 328 13.15 28.41 -1.86
C ILE A 328 14.51 28.43 -1.17
N ILE A 329 14.82 29.53 -0.48
CA ILE A 329 16.03 29.63 0.33
C ILE A 329 15.67 29.50 1.80
N ILE A 330 16.33 28.57 2.47
CA ILE A 330 16.20 28.32 3.91
C ILE A 330 17.57 28.59 4.55
N SER A 331 17.58 29.27 5.70
CA SER A 331 18.81 29.58 6.42
C SER A 331 18.67 29.24 7.90
N SER A 332 19.56 28.39 8.41
CA SER A 332 19.66 28.10 9.84
C SER A 332 20.47 29.19 10.55
N LYS A 333 20.32 29.32 11.88
CA LYS A 333 21.08 30.29 12.68
C LYS A 333 22.57 29.92 12.81
N LYS A 334 22.86 28.62 12.80
CA LYS A 334 24.20 28.03 12.87
C LYS A 334 24.31 26.99 11.76
N PRO A 335 25.52 26.72 11.23
CA PRO A 335 25.72 25.62 10.30
C PRO A 335 25.16 24.31 10.88
N ILE A 336 24.45 23.55 10.04
CA ILE A 336 23.95 22.23 10.35
C ILE A 336 24.65 21.21 9.46
N THR A 337 24.85 20.01 9.99
CA THR A 337 25.46 18.88 9.30
C THR A 337 24.39 17.84 9.01
N PHE A 338 24.21 17.47 7.74
CA PHE A 338 23.14 16.59 7.31
C PHE A 338 23.48 15.90 5.98
N ASN A 339 22.77 14.82 5.68
CA ASN A 339 22.92 14.01 4.47
C ASN A 339 21.59 13.57 3.86
N ARG A 340 20.46 14.00 4.45
CA ARG A 340 19.11 13.75 3.95
C ARG A 340 18.31 15.04 3.91
N ILE A 341 17.49 15.20 2.89
CA ILE A 341 16.45 16.24 2.83
C ILE A 341 15.13 15.62 2.39
N VAL A 342 14.04 16.01 3.05
CA VAL A 342 12.69 15.54 2.75
C VAL A 342 11.92 16.65 2.06
N LEU A 343 11.31 16.33 0.92
CA LEU A 343 10.48 17.24 0.14
C LEU A 343 9.11 16.62 -0.08
N GLN A 344 8.06 17.43 -0.09
CA GLN A 344 6.68 16.98 -0.28
C GLN A 344 5.90 18.01 -1.14
N GLU A 345 5.03 17.53 -2.01
CA GLU A 345 4.04 18.35 -2.71
C GLU A 345 2.69 18.31 -1.98
N ALA A 346 1.89 19.37 -2.15
CA ALA A 346 0.52 19.44 -1.66
C ALA A 346 -0.44 18.63 -2.55
N ILE A 347 -0.19 17.32 -2.69
CA ILE A 347 -0.86 16.46 -3.67
C ILE A 347 -2.38 16.39 -3.48
N ARG A 348 -2.86 16.53 -2.23
CA ARG A 348 -4.28 16.44 -1.88
C ARG A 348 -5.12 17.55 -2.53
N THR A 349 -4.55 18.72 -2.74
CA THR A 349 -5.26 19.89 -3.25
C THR A 349 -4.74 20.35 -4.62
N HIS A 350 -3.50 20.03 -4.96
CA HIS A 350 -2.85 20.52 -6.19
C HIS A 350 -2.33 19.43 -7.12
N GLY A 351 -2.41 18.16 -6.71
CA GLY A 351 -1.85 17.03 -7.45
C GLY A 351 -0.31 17.00 -7.43
N GLU A 352 0.24 16.13 -8.26
CA GLU A 352 1.69 15.94 -8.45
C GLU A 352 2.15 16.74 -9.68
N ARG A 353 3.18 17.59 -9.55
CA ARG A 353 3.55 18.57 -10.59
C ARG A 353 5.04 18.75 -10.85
N VAL A 354 5.89 18.60 -9.84
CA VAL A 354 7.35 18.79 -9.99
C VAL A 354 7.90 17.67 -10.87
N GLU A 355 8.65 18.03 -11.91
CA GLU A 355 9.24 17.07 -12.86
C GLU A 355 10.74 16.93 -12.69
N LYS A 356 11.39 18.00 -12.22
CA LYS A 356 12.80 18.02 -11.86
C LYS A 356 13.03 19.02 -10.75
N HIS A 357 13.92 18.67 -9.83
CA HIS A 357 14.36 19.57 -8.79
C HIS A 357 15.83 19.36 -8.45
N SER A 358 16.43 20.40 -7.87
CA SER A 358 17.76 20.36 -7.29
C SER A 358 17.76 20.99 -5.90
N VAL A 359 18.69 20.52 -5.08
CA VAL A 359 18.99 21.06 -3.76
C VAL A 359 20.46 21.44 -3.74
N GLU A 360 20.73 22.67 -3.31
CA GLU A 360 22.06 23.24 -3.24
C GLU A 360 22.36 23.68 -1.80
N ALA A 361 23.61 23.56 -1.40
CA ALA A 361 24.16 24.08 -0.16
C ALA A 361 25.07 25.28 -0.43
N TRP A 362 25.09 26.26 0.47
CA TRP A 362 26.05 27.36 0.40
C TRP A 362 27.37 26.94 1.05
N ILE A 363 28.40 26.73 0.24
CA ILE A 363 29.72 26.22 0.66
C ILE A 363 30.79 27.08 -0.01
N ASN A 364 31.80 27.52 0.74
CA ASN A 364 32.91 28.33 0.21
C ASN A 364 32.43 29.57 -0.57
N ASN A 365 31.40 30.25 -0.05
CA ASN A 365 30.77 31.43 -0.66
C ASN A 365 30.15 31.20 -2.04
N GLN A 366 29.76 29.97 -2.35
CA GLN A 366 29.06 29.62 -3.60
C GLN A 366 27.96 28.59 -3.34
N TRP A 367 26.95 28.58 -4.20
CA TRP A 367 25.96 27.51 -4.23
C TRP A 367 26.56 26.28 -4.92
N GLN A 368 26.46 25.13 -4.28
CA GLN A 368 26.89 23.85 -4.82
C GLN A 368 25.73 22.86 -4.78
N GLU A 369 25.42 22.22 -5.90
CA GLU A 369 24.42 21.15 -5.95
C GLU A 369 24.87 19.98 -5.08
N ILE A 370 24.02 19.59 -4.13
CA ILE A 370 24.26 18.44 -3.24
C ILE A 370 23.38 17.25 -3.61
N ALA A 371 22.24 17.50 -4.26
CA ALA A 371 21.36 16.46 -4.79
C ALA A 371 20.44 17.01 -5.87
N SER A 372 20.02 16.14 -6.80
CA SER A 372 18.95 16.39 -7.74
C SER A 372 18.15 15.11 -8.01
N ALA A 373 16.88 15.28 -8.36
CA ALA A 373 15.99 14.18 -8.76
C ALA A 373 14.87 14.72 -9.66
N THR A 374 14.00 13.82 -10.10
CA THR A 374 12.87 14.14 -10.97
C THR A 374 11.65 14.60 -10.16
N ASN A 375 10.66 13.74 -9.97
CA ASN A 375 9.40 14.05 -9.31
C ASN A 375 9.50 14.02 -7.78
N ILE A 376 8.58 14.72 -7.11
CA ILE A 376 8.48 14.72 -5.65
C ILE A 376 7.25 13.92 -5.20
N GLY A 377 6.06 14.32 -5.64
CA GLY A 377 4.79 13.73 -5.24
C GLY A 377 4.53 13.85 -3.73
N TYR A 378 3.98 12.79 -3.14
CA TYR A 378 3.68 12.76 -1.71
C TYR A 378 4.91 13.00 -0.85
N LYS A 379 6.04 12.38 -1.21
CA LYS A 379 7.30 12.47 -0.48
C LYS A 379 8.49 12.02 -1.31
N ARG A 380 9.55 12.83 -1.26
CA ARG A 380 10.89 12.53 -1.77
C ARG A 380 11.92 12.66 -0.65
N ILE A 381 12.76 11.64 -0.49
CA ILE A 381 13.93 11.70 0.39
C ILE A 381 15.16 11.70 -0.52
N LEU A 382 15.91 12.80 -0.54
CA LEU A 382 17.20 12.83 -1.24
C LEU A 382 18.29 12.44 -0.26
N ARG A 383 19.17 11.53 -0.69
CA ARG A 383 20.35 11.04 0.04
C ARG A 383 21.59 11.57 -0.67
N PHE A 384 22.54 12.09 0.09
CA PHE A 384 23.79 12.68 -0.44
C PHE A 384 24.91 12.57 0.60
N PRO A 385 26.19 12.74 0.22
CA PRO A 385 27.29 12.82 1.18
C PRO A 385 27.03 13.89 2.24
N GLU A 386 27.54 13.69 3.45
CA GLU A 386 27.36 14.65 4.54
C GLU A 386 27.90 16.03 4.18
N VAL A 387 27.08 17.06 4.40
CA VAL A 387 27.39 18.45 4.12
C VAL A 387 27.12 19.30 5.35
N THR A 388 27.98 20.29 5.58
CA THR A 388 27.79 21.30 6.63
C THR A 388 27.56 22.67 6.00
N THR A 389 26.38 23.27 6.23
CA THR A 389 26.06 24.61 5.73
C THR A 389 25.03 25.31 6.61
N SER A 390 24.93 26.63 6.51
CA SER A 390 23.86 27.41 7.12
C SER A 390 22.78 27.85 6.13
N LYS A 391 22.93 27.58 4.83
CA LYS A 391 21.94 27.95 3.81
C LYS A 391 21.72 26.83 2.80
N ILE A 392 20.46 26.56 2.53
CA ILE A 392 20.01 25.56 1.57
C ILE A 392 19.11 26.27 0.56
N ARG A 393 19.27 25.94 -0.72
CA ARG A 393 18.40 26.39 -1.80
C ARG A 393 17.75 25.18 -2.46
N PHE A 394 16.43 25.25 -2.62
CA PHE A 394 15.66 24.32 -3.44
C PHE A 394 15.19 25.04 -4.69
N SER A 395 15.34 24.40 -5.85
CA SER A 395 14.90 24.90 -7.15
C SER A 395 14.16 23.79 -7.89
N SER A 396 13.10 24.14 -8.64
CA SER A 396 12.33 23.13 -9.38
C SER A 396 11.78 23.63 -10.71
N VAL A 397 11.54 22.68 -11.61
CA VAL A 397 10.76 22.84 -12.84
C VAL A 397 9.61 21.84 -12.81
N GLY A 398 8.42 22.25 -13.25
CA GLY A 398 7.23 21.40 -13.25
C GLY A 398 6.32 21.63 -14.46
N ILE A 399 5.22 20.89 -14.48
CA ILE A 399 4.14 21.03 -15.46
C ILE A 399 3.36 22.32 -15.15
N THR A 400 3.27 23.22 -16.12
CA THR A 400 2.51 24.48 -16.04
C THR A 400 1.02 24.25 -16.16
#